data_AF-A0A9P6K1P4-F1
#
_entry.id   AF-A0A9P6K1P4-F1
#
_cell.length_a   1.000
_cell.length_b   1.000
_cell.length_c   1.000
_cell.angle_alpha   90.00
_cell.angle_beta   90.00
_cell.angle_gamma   90.00
#
_symmetry.space_group_name_H-M   'P 1'
#
loop_
_entity.id
_entity.type
_entity.pdbx_description
1 polymer ?
#
loop_
_entity_poly.entity_id
_entity_poly.type
_entity_poly.pdbx_seq_one_letter_code
_entity_poly.pdbx_strand_id
1 'polypeptide(L)' 'MESSGFETSSRSSLSDMSNISSNYHDVVTDRNMEFIWWIANRLTSYDEEMHKEILEDFFTDDAK' A
#
# COMPACT_ATOMS: atom_id res chain seq x y z
N MET A 1 -23.02 32.82 -19.46
CA MET A 1 -23.60 31.47 -19.32
C MET A 1 -22.62 30.50 -19.93
N GLU A 2 -21.91 29.79 -19.06
CA GLU A 2 -21.00 28.70 -19.41
C GLU A 2 -21.76 27.56 -20.09
N SER A 3 -21.12 26.91 -21.05
CA SER A 3 -21.29 25.47 -21.24
C SER A 3 -20.09 24.93 -22.02
N SER A 4 -19.03 24.56 -21.30
CA SER A 4 -17.98 23.71 -21.83
C SER A 4 -18.44 22.25 -21.71
N GLY A 5 -18.84 21.67 -22.85
CA GLY A 5 -19.11 20.24 -22.96
C GLY A 5 -17.84 19.44 -22.77
N PHE A 6 -17.75 18.67 -21.70
CA PHE A 6 -16.72 17.66 -21.49
C PHE A 6 -17.21 16.35 -22.12
N GLU A 7 -16.57 15.98 -23.23
CA GLU A 7 -16.75 14.67 -23.86
C GLU A 7 -16.10 13.55 -23.04
N THR A 8 -16.62 12.37 -23.30
CA THR A 8 -16.61 11.15 -22.52
C THR A 8 -15.26 10.45 -22.50
N SER A 9 -14.90 9.84 -21.38
CA SER A 9 -14.09 8.62 -21.38
C SER A 9 -14.74 7.61 -20.45
N SER A 10 -15.18 6.52 -21.07
CA SER A 10 -15.84 5.37 -20.49
C SER A 10 -15.16 4.93 -19.19
N ARG A 11 -15.85 5.09 -18.05
CA ARG A 11 -15.53 4.32 -16.85
C ARG A 11 -15.83 2.86 -17.19
N SER A 12 -14.81 2.11 -17.54
CA SER A 12 -14.91 0.67 -17.69
C SER A 12 -15.33 0.07 -16.35
N SER A 13 -16.56 -0.45 -16.31
CA SER A 13 -17.02 -1.39 -15.30
C SER A 13 -16.06 -2.57 -15.25
N LEU A 14 -15.31 -2.70 -14.16
CA LEU A 14 -14.75 -3.98 -13.75
C LEU A 14 -15.85 -4.71 -12.98
N SER A 15 -16.63 -5.47 -13.74
CA SER A 15 -17.64 -6.41 -13.26
C SER A 15 -17.00 -7.55 -12.47
N ASP A 16 -17.67 -7.88 -11.36
CA ASP A 16 -17.46 -8.95 -10.40
C ASP A 16 -16.73 -10.20 -10.92
N MET A 17 -15.56 -10.50 -10.34
CA MET A 17 -15.17 -11.87 -9.98
C MET A 17 -13.89 -11.88 -9.11
N SER A 18 -14.03 -11.71 -7.79
CA SER A 18 -13.10 -12.28 -6.79
C SER A 18 -13.66 -12.21 -5.35
N ASN A 19 -14.94 -12.53 -5.17
CA ASN A 19 -15.66 -12.27 -3.91
C ASN A 19 -15.25 -13.14 -2.69
N ILE A 20 -14.10 -13.83 -2.74
CA ILE A 20 -13.50 -14.54 -1.60
C ILE A 20 -11.97 -14.32 -1.52
N SER A 21 -11.34 -13.64 -2.51
CA SER A 21 -9.86 -13.53 -2.63
C SER A 21 -9.31 -12.10 -2.51
N SER A 22 -10.15 -11.06 -2.50
CA SER A 22 -9.71 -9.65 -2.55
C SER A 22 -9.25 -9.07 -1.22
N ASN A 23 -9.83 -9.49 -0.09
CA ASN A 23 -9.57 -8.86 1.22
C ASN A 23 -8.13 -9.08 1.72
N TYR A 24 -7.52 -10.21 1.41
CA TYR A 24 -6.14 -10.50 1.82
C TYR A 24 -5.10 -9.75 0.98
N HIS A 25 -5.40 -9.55 -0.31
CA HIS A 25 -4.50 -8.85 -1.21
C HIS A 25 -4.42 -7.35 -0.85
N ASP A 26 -5.52 -6.77 -0.38
CA ASP A 26 -5.59 -5.37 0.07
C ASP A 26 -4.71 -5.16 1.32
N VAL A 27 -4.86 -6.02 2.33
CA VAL A 27 -4.12 -5.92 3.61
C VAL A 27 -2.60 -6.07 3.42
N VAL A 28 -2.16 -6.99 2.55
CA VAL A 28 -0.72 -7.18 2.27
C VAL A 28 -0.17 -5.97 1.49
N THR A 29 -0.95 -5.43 0.56
CA THR A 29 -0.55 -4.26 -0.23
C THR A 29 -0.42 -3.02 0.66
N ASP A 30 -1.36 -2.78 1.56
CA ASP A 30 -1.33 -1.66 2.50
C ASP A 30 -0.13 -1.74 3.45
N ARG A 31 0.15 -2.92 4.00
CA ARG A 31 1.31 -3.14 4.88
C ARG A 31 2.65 -2.95 4.16
N ASN A 32 2.74 -3.38 2.91
CA ASN A 32 3.93 -3.14 2.10
C ASN A 32 4.11 -1.64 1.79
N MET A 33 3.03 -0.91 1.56
CA MET A 33 3.08 0.53 1.31
C MET A 33 3.52 1.30 2.57
N GLU A 34 3.04 0.88 3.75
CA GLU A 34 3.47 1.42 5.04
C GLU A 34 4.97 1.19 5.29
N PHE A 35 5.47 -0.01 5.01
CA PHE A 35 6.90 -0.34 5.12
C PHE A 35 7.77 0.56 4.23
N ILE A 36 7.37 0.75 2.97
CA ILE A 36 8.10 1.60 2.01
C ILE A 36 8.11 3.06 2.49
N TRP A 37 6.97 3.56 2.96
CA TRP A 37 6.87 4.92 3.49
C TRP A 37 7.74 5.13 4.73
N TRP A 38 7.72 4.15 5.65
CA TRP A 38 8.53 4.15 6.85
C TRP A 38 10.02 4.25 6.52
N ILE A 39 10.51 3.41 5.59
CA ILE A 39 11.91 3.44 5.16
C ILE A 39 12.24 4.77 4.50
N ALA A 40 11.44 5.20 3.53
CA ALA A 40 11.69 6.43 2.77
C ALA A 40 11.87 7.67 3.67
N ASN A 41 11.12 7.77 4.76
CA ASN A 41 11.18 8.90 5.70
C ASN A 41 12.35 8.86 6.68
N ARG A 42 13.01 7.71 6.85
CA ARG A 42 14.04 7.49 7.89
C ARG A 42 15.44 7.18 7.33
N LEU A 43 15.59 7.13 6.01
CA LEU A 43 16.86 6.87 5.32
C LEU A 43 17.99 7.88 5.64
N THR A 44 17.67 9.06 6.17
CA THR A 44 18.68 10.08 6.51
C THR A 44 19.27 9.92 7.91
N SER A 45 18.68 9.11 8.79
CA SER A 45 19.12 8.91 10.18
C SER A 45 18.88 7.47 10.66
N TYR A 46 19.13 6.49 9.81
CA TYR A 46 18.91 5.09 10.13
C TYR A 46 19.93 4.59 11.17
N ASP A 47 19.45 4.10 12.31
CA ASP A 47 20.29 3.54 13.39
C ASP A 47 19.85 2.12 13.80
N GLU A 48 20.61 1.50 14.71
CA GLU A 48 20.39 0.11 15.15
C GLU A 48 19.09 -0.07 15.95
N GLU A 49 18.66 0.93 16.73
CA GLU A 49 17.41 0.85 17.49
C GLU A 49 16.22 0.91 16.54
N MET A 50 16.27 1.82 15.57
CA MET A 50 15.28 1.93 14.50
C MET A 50 15.23 0.68 13.61
N HIS A 51 16.38 0.08 13.30
CA HIS A 51 16.44 -1.20 12.58
C HIS A 51 15.68 -2.30 13.35
N LYS A 52 15.88 -2.36 14.67
CA LYS A 52 15.22 -3.34 15.53
C LYS A 52 13.72 -3.12 15.59
N GLU A 53 13.26 -1.88 15.72
CA GLU A 53 11.81 -1.55 15.72
C GLU A 53 11.13 -2.00 14.43
N ILE A 54 11.74 -1.81 13.25
CA ILE A 54 11.17 -2.27 11.97
C ILE A 54 11.01 -3.78 11.94
N LEU A 55 12.04 -4.50 12.41
CA LEU A 55 12.03 -5.95 12.39
C LEU A 55 10.90 -6.48 13.27
N GLU A 56 10.70 -5.89 14.46
CA GLU A 56 9.60 -6.24 15.35
C GLU A 56 8.22 -5.85 14.79
N ASP A 57 8.09 -4.72 14.10
CA ASP A 57 6.81 -4.23 13.57
C ASP A 57 6.36 -4.96 12.29
N PHE A 58 7.28 -5.37 11.42
CA PHE A 58 6.95 -5.89 10.08
C PHE A 58 7.25 -7.37 9.89
N PHE A 59 8.11 -7.97 10.69
CA PHE A 59 8.52 -9.35 10.55
C PHE A 59 8.15 -10.17 11.78
N THR A 60 7.85 -11.43 11.56
CA THR A 60 7.71 -12.40 12.66
C THR A 60 9.08 -12.89 13.09
N ASP A 61 9.22 -13.32 14.34
CA ASP A 61 10.49 -13.84 14.89
C ASP A 61 11.06 -15.03 14.10
N ASP A 62 10.21 -15.74 13.37
CA ASP A 62 10.55 -16.89 12.53
C ASP A 62 10.72 -16.55 11.03
N ALA A 63 10.66 -15.26 10.67
CA ALA A 63 10.92 -14.80 9.32
C ALA A 63 12.33 -15.21 8.87
N LYS A 64 12.44 -15.72 7.63
CA LYS A 64 13.67 -16.26 7.04
C LYS A 64 14.22 -15.38 5.94
#